data_AF-A0A6I2QZE0-F1
#
_entry.id   AF-A0A6I2QZE0-F1
#
_cell.length_a   1.000
_cell.length_b   1.000
_cell.length_c   1.000
_cell.angle_alpha   90.00
_cell.angle_beta   90.00
_cell.angle_gamma   90.00
#
_symmetry.space_group_name_H-M   'P 1'
#
loop_
_entity.id
_entity.type
_entity.pdbx_description
1 polymer ?
#
loop_
_entity_poly.entity_id
_entity_poly.type
_entity_poly.pdbx_seq_one_letter_code
_entity_poly.pdbx_strand_id
1 'polypeptide(L)' 'MKRIGEKISEKVDCLGIRKTGKVVYVHPAGRFYTVEFEFLGGRFRESFMEVKYER' A
#
# COMPACT_ATOMS: atom_id res chain seq x y z
N MET A 1 0.99 11.80 15.42
CA MET A 1 0.67 10.40 15.08
C MET A 1 -0.03 10.37 13.73
N LYS A 2 0.60 9.83 12.67
CA LYS A 2 -0.08 9.68 11.36
C LYS A 2 -1.09 8.54 11.47
N ARG A 3 -2.36 8.80 11.14
CA ARG A 3 -3.44 7.81 11.22
C ARG A 3 -3.24 6.73 10.15
N ILE A 4 -3.43 5.48 10.54
CA ILE A 4 -3.51 4.34 9.61
C ILE A 4 -4.74 4.57 8.74
N GLY A 5 -4.53 4.83 7.44
CA GLY A 5 -5.59 5.10 6.47
C GLY A 5 -5.30 6.21 5.45
N GLU A 6 -4.38 7.14 5.75
CA GLU A 6 -4.06 8.25 4.82
C GLU A 6 -2.98 7.91 3.78
N LYS A 7 -2.30 6.76 3.90
CA LYS A 7 -1.22 6.40 2.96
C LYS A 7 -1.81 5.76 1.71
N ILE A 8 -2.17 6.61 0.75
CA ILE A 8 -2.61 6.22 -0.58
C ILE A 8 -1.39 5.71 -1.34
N SER A 9 -1.37 4.44 -1.75
CA SER A 9 -0.34 3.91 -2.65
C SER A 9 -0.95 3.70 -4.02
N GLU A 10 -0.34 4.28 -5.04
CA GLU A 10 -0.79 4.14 -6.42
C GLU A 10 0.05 3.09 -7.14
N LYS A 11 -0.60 2.23 -7.91
CA LYS A 11 0.06 1.27 -8.78
C LYS A 11 -0.58 1.30 -10.16
N VAL A 12 0.23 1.17 -11.20
CA VAL A 12 -0.26 1.03 -12.58
C VAL A 12 -0.46 -0.45 -12.85
N ASP A 13 -1.65 -0.83 -13.28
CA ASP A 13 -1.94 -2.21 -13.67
C ASP A 13 -1.37 -2.57 -15.05
N CYS A 14 -1.49 -3.83 -15.46
CA CYS A 14 -1.00 -4.30 -16.76
C CYS A 14 -1.65 -3.59 -17.97
N LEU A 15 -2.80 -2.94 -17.78
CA LEU A 15 -3.52 -2.14 -18.78
C LEU A 15 -3.14 -0.64 -18.76
N GLY A 16 -2.19 -0.23 -17.91
CA GLY A 16 -1.79 1.17 -17.81
C GLY A 16 -2.71 2.04 -16.94
N ILE A 17 -3.67 1.47 -16.21
CA ILE A 17 -4.61 2.21 -15.37
C ILE A 17 -4.01 2.38 -13.97
N ARG A 18 -3.98 3.62 -13.48
CA ARG A 18 -3.63 3.90 -12.08
C ARG A 18 -4.71 3.39 -11.16
N LYS A 19 -4.33 2.57 -10.19
CA LYS A 19 -5.18 2.07 -9.12
C LYS A 19 -4.68 2.54 -7.77
N THR A 20 -5.60 3.08 -7.01
CA THR A 20 -5.40 3.45 -5.62
C THR A 20 -5.61 2.23 -4.74
N GLY A 21 -4.58 1.84 -3.99
CA GLY A 21 -4.66 0.76 -3.00
C GLY A 21 -5.00 1.28 -1.60
N LYS A 22 -5.70 0.45 -0.81
CA LYS A 22 -6.06 0.72 0.58
C LYS A 22 -5.09 0.01 1.53
N VAL A 23 -4.53 0.73 2.48
CA VAL A 23 -3.75 0.12 3.56
C VAL A 23 -4.68 -0.74 4.42
N VAL A 24 -4.39 -2.04 4.50
CA VAL A 24 -5.17 -3.01 5.29
C VAL A 24 -4.41 -3.49 6.52
N TYR A 25 -3.10 -3.28 6.56
CA TYR A 25 -2.25 -3.65 7.70
C TYR A 25 -1.07 -2.68 7.82
N VAL A 26 -0.71 -2.34 9.05
CA VAL A 26 0.53 -1.63 9.38
C VAL A 26 1.22 -2.43 10.47
N HIS A 27 2.48 -2.79 10.24
CA HIS A 27 3.25 -3.51 11.23
C HIS A 27 3.38 -2.64 12.51
N PRO A 28 3.13 -3.16 13.72
CA PRO A 28 3.14 -2.37 14.96
C PRO A 28 4.46 -1.61 15.19
N ALA A 29 5.59 -2.21 14.82
CA ALA A 29 6.91 -1.59 14.89
C ALA A 29 7.26 -0.70 13.67
N GLY A 30 6.31 -0.41 12.77
CA GLY A 30 6.49 0.47 11.62
C GLY A 30 7.43 -0.05 10.52
N ARG A 31 7.71 -1.37 10.47
CA ARG A 31 8.67 -1.97 9.51
C ARG A 31 8.13 -1.99 8.08
N PHE A 32 6.86 -2.36 7.94
CA PHE A 32 6.17 -2.44 6.65
C PHE A 32 4.68 -2.19 6.84
N TYR A 33 4.00 -1.96 5.73
CA TYR A 33 2.55 -1.88 5.65
C TYR A 33 2.07 -2.68 4.45
N THR A 34 0.88 -3.25 4.54
CA THR A 34 0.27 -4.01 3.45
C THR A 34 -0.87 -3.22 2.86
N VAL A 35 -0.88 -3.13 1.53
CA VAL A 35 -1.89 -2.46 0.74
C VAL A 35 -2.66 -3.52 -0.04
N GLU A 36 -3.98 -3.45 -0.01
CA GLU A 36 -4.87 -4.20 -0.87
C GLU A 36 -5.24 -3.35 -2.08
N PHE A 37 -5.11 -3.94 -3.25
CA PHE A 37 -5.47 -3.34 -4.52
C PHE A 37 -6.56 -4.19 -5.19
N GLU A 38 -7.48 -3.53 -5.89
CA GLU A 38 -8.54 -4.17 -6.65
C GLU A 38 -8.36 -3.92 -8.15
N PHE A 39 -8.29 -5.00 -8.92
CA PHE A 39 -8.20 -4.99 -10.38
C PHE A 39 -9.34 -5.83 -10.97
N LEU A 40 -9.55 -5.71 -12.28
CA LEU A 40 -10.55 -6.50 -13.02
C LEU A 40 -10.37 -8.01 -12.82
N GLY A 41 -9.14 -8.48 -12.54
CA GLY A 41 -8.82 -9.89 -12.29
C GLY A 41 -8.85 -10.34 -10.82
N GLY A 42 -9.25 -9.46 -9.89
CA GLY A 42 -9.36 -9.78 -8.47
C GLY A 42 -8.59 -8.83 -7.56
N ARG A 43 -8.44 -9.25 -6.29
CA ARG A 43 -7.73 -8.49 -5.26
C ARG A 43 -6.38 -9.10 -5.00
N PHE A 44 -5.34 -8.28 -4.94
CA PHE A 44 -4.05 -8.72 -4.42
C PHE A 44 -3.56 -7.78 -3.33
N ARG A 45 -2.72 -8.34 -2.46
CA ARG A 45 -2.11 -7.63 -1.35
C ARG A 45 -0.61 -7.59 -1.55
N GLU A 46 -0.03 -6.41 -1.35
CA GLU A 46 1.41 -6.20 -1.45
C GLU A 46 1.89 -5.48 -0.20
N SER A 47 3.02 -5.94 0.33
CA SER A 47 3.66 -5.35 1.51
C SER A 47 4.82 -4.47 1.07
N PHE A 48 4.83 -3.24 1.57
CA PHE A 48 5.85 -2.25 1.30
C PHE A 48 6.62 -1.96 2.58
N MET A 49 7.94 -2.03 2.52
CA MET A 49 8.78 -1.56 3.62
C MET A 49 8.62 -0.05 3.76
N GLU A 50 8.44 0.44 4.98
CA GLU A 50 8.51 1.87 5.22
C GLU A 50 9.98 2.28 5.17
N VAL A 51 10.45 2.70 3.99
CA VAL A 51 11.77 3.31 3.83
C VAL A 51 11.72 4.70 4.46
N LYS A 52 11.83 4.78 5.79
CA LYS A 52 12.34 6.00 6.41
C LYS A 52 13.85 6.00 6.17
N TYR A 53 14.26 6.57 5.03
CA TYR A 53 15.66 6.90 4.83
C TYR A 53 16.00 8.11 5.70
N GLU A 54 16.91 7.82 6.62
CA GLU A 54 17.79 8.65 7.45
C GLU A 54 17.26 9.55 8.57
N ARG A 55 18.08 9.54 9.63
CA ARG A 55 17.96 10.11 10.97
C ARG A 55 18.60 11.48 11.01
#